data_AF-S9XCI1-F1
#
_entry.id   AF-S9XCI1-F1
#
_cell.length_a   1.000
_cell.length_b   1.000
_cell.length_c   1.000
_cell.angle_alpha   90.00
_cell.angle_beta   90.00
_cell.angle_gamma   90.00
#
_symmetry.space_group_name_H-M   'P 1'
#
loop_
_entity.id
_entity.type
_entity.pdbx_description
1 polymer ?
#
loop_
_entity_poly.entity_id
_entity_poly.type
_entity_poly.pdbx_seq_one_letter_code
_entity_poly.pdbx_strand_id
1 'polypeptide(L)'
;MSSYTDTVNCMLQHPAGIDKIAALIVNVARLNPVASKANSELVSMLNEFRCILRLPGLYKLLVNFDRRDSLESHLSTAINVCYYLTEGLAFLGNKQIVPMSKTREDQLSLISCRFWLLDTLLTVYQLYKKVRNTHDRQDELDLAANVASLPLCIHWSIGSGLGLSKQQIGILGLFSTVVQVRKLLRALNDKKQ
;
A
#
# COMPACT_ATOMS: atom_id res chain seq x y z
N MET A 1 21.57 24.38 -1.84
CA MET A 1 20.39 24.17 -0.97
C MET A 1 19.22 23.78 -1.87
N SER A 2 18.88 22.48 -1.95
CA SER A 2 17.67 22.04 -2.66
C SER A 2 16.46 22.41 -1.82
N SER A 3 15.51 23.13 -2.40
CA SER A 3 14.31 23.59 -1.70
C SER A 3 13.46 22.39 -1.27
N TYR A 4 12.76 22.48 -0.14
CA TYR A 4 11.73 21.50 0.23
C TYR A 4 10.75 21.25 -0.91
N THR A 5 10.48 22.29 -1.72
CA THR A 5 9.64 22.23 -2.93
C THR A 5 10.19 21.26 -3.99
N ASP A 6 11.51 21.15 -4.17
CA ASP A 6 12.11 20.24 -5.16
C ASP A 6 11.96 18.77 -4.74
N THR A 7 12.01 18.53 -3.42
CA THR A 7 11.82 17.20 -2.83
C THR A 7 10.37 16.75 -2.98
N VAL A 8 9.43 17.64 -2.70
CA VAL A 8 8.00 17.39 -2.91
C VAL A 8 7.72 17.18 -4.41
N ASN A 9 8.28 17.99 -5.30
CA ASN A 9 8.11 17.82 -6.75
C ASN A 9 8.66 16.48 -7.26
N CYS A 10 9.80 16.03 -6.75
CA CYS A 10 10.36 14.71 -7.09
C CYS A 10 9.52 13.55 -6.51
N MET A 11 8.95 13.72 -5.32
CA MET A 11 7.98 12.78 -4.75
C MET A 11 6.68 12.72 -5.56
N LEU A 12 6.22 13.86 -6.08
CA LEU A 12 5.02 13.96 -6.91
C LEU A 12 5.20 13.27 -8.29
N GLN A 13 6.43 13.16 -8.78
CA GLN A 13 6.76 12.40 -10.00
C GLN A 13 6.76 10.87 -9.80
N HIS A 14 6.65 10.41 -8.55
CA HIS A 14 6.57 8.99 -8.21
C HIS A 14 5.23 8.70 -7.50
N PRO A 15 4.19 8.22 -8.23
CA PRO A 15 2.87 7.93 -7.66
C PRO A 15 2.92 7.06 -6.40
N ALA A 16 3.91 6.15 -6.32
CA ALA A 16 4.17 5.32 -5.15
C ALA A 16 4.63 6.12 -3.91
N GLY A 17 5.37 7.21 -4.08
CA GLY A 17 5.81 8.07 -2.97
C GLY A 17 4.66 8.87 -2.37
N ILE A 18 3.79 9.42 -3.23
CA ILE A 18 2.56 10.11 -2.79
C ILE A 18 1.65 9.16 -2.03
N ASP A 19 1.48 7.91 -2.50
CA ASP A 19 0.71 6.88 -1.78
C ASP A 19 1.21 6.67 -0.36
N LYS A 20 2.55 6.65 -0.14
CA LYS A 20 3.11 6.46 1.21
C LYS A 20 2.84 7.62 2.14
N ILE A 21 2.88 8.85 1.63
CA ILE A 21 2.54 10.05 2.41
C ILE A 21 1.05 10.06 2.76
N ALA A 22 0.18 9.76 1.78
CA ALA A 22 -1.25 9.65 2.03
C ALA A 22 -1.55 8.56 3.07
N ALA A 23 -0.89 7.40 2.98
CA ALA A 23 -1.03 6.31 3.94
C ALA A 23 -0.55 6.73 5.35
N LEU A 24 0.55 7.48 5.46
CA LEU A 24 1.04 8.03 6.72
C LEU A 24 -0.03 8.93 7.37
N ILE A 25 -0.59 9.87 6.61
CA ILE A 25 -1.63 10.78 7.11
C ILE A 25 -2.87 10.01 7.55
N VAL A 26 -3.31 9.00 6.77
CA VAL A 26 -4.42 8.12 7.14
C VAL A 26 -4.19 7.43 8.49
N ASN A 27 -3.00 6.87 8.70
CA ASN A 27 -2.70 6.16 9.93
C ASN A 27 -2.58 7.11 11.13
N VAL A 28 -2.00 8.30 10.95
CA VAL A 28 -1.98 9.33 12.00
C VAL A 28 -3.40 9.79 12.36
N ALA A 29 -4.26 10.03 11.36
CA ALA A 29 -5.65 10.43 11.60
C ALA A 29 -6.45 9.36 12.36
N ARG A 30 -6.18 8.07 12.11
CA ARG A 30 -6.79 6.94 12.84
C ARG A 30 -6.38 6.85 14.31
N LEU A 31 -5.24 7.44 14.68
CA LEU A 31 -4.74 7.46 16.06
C LEU A 31 -5.26 8.65 16.87
N ASN A 32 -5.87 9.64 16.24
CA ASN A 32 -6.42 10.78 16.97
C ASN A 32 -7.67 10.35 17.76
N PRO A 33 -7.64 10.39 19.10
CA PRO A 33 -8.77 9.95 19.94
C PRO A 33 -9.99 10.89 19.79
N VAL A 34 -9.76 12.14 19.37
CA VAL A 34 -10.81 13.08 18.98
C VAL A 34 -11.17 12.78 17.52
N ALA A 35 -11.82 11.64 17.31
CA ALA A 35 -12.31 11.21 16.00
C ALA A 35 -13.45 12.15 15.55
N SER A 36 -13.08 13.31 15.01
CA SER A 36 -14.03 14.23 14.39
C SER A 36 -14.54 13.64 13.07
N LYS A 37 -15.74 14.04 12.67
CA LYS A 37 -16.31 13.74 11.35
C LYS A 37 -15.33 14.11 10.20
N ALA A 38 -14.60 15.22 10.38
CA ALA A 38 -13.57 15.66 9.44
C ALA A 38 -12.42 14.64 9.28
N ASN A 39 -11.99 13.97 10.38
CA ASN A 39 -10.95 12.94 10.28
C ASN A 39 -11.43 11.71 9.49
N SER A 40 -12.68 11.29 9.67
CA SER A 40 -13.24 10.18 8.88
C SER A 40 -13.38 10.52 7.40
N GLU A 41 -13.79 11.75 7.08
CA GLU A 41 -13.90 12.22 5.69
C GLU A 41 -12.51 12.31 5.04
N LEU A 42 -11.52 12.88 5.74
CA LEU A 42 -10.14 12.93 5.26
C LEU A 42 -9.57 11.53 5.00
N VAL A 43 -9.79 10.59 5.92
CA VAL A 43 -9.34 9.19 5.75
C VAL A 43 -10.02 8.56 4.53
N SER A 44 -11.31 8.80 4.32
CA SER A 44 -12.03 8.31 3.14
C SER A 44 -11.42 8.89 1.85
N MET A 45 -11.30 10.21 1.77
CA MET A 45 -10.75 10.91 0.61
C MET A 45 -9.33 10.44 0.28
N LEU A 46 -8.46 10.29 1.28
CA LEU A 46 -7.10 9.83 1.07
C LEU A 46 -7.04 8.37 0.59
N ASN A 47 -7.91 7.49 1.08
CA ASN A 47 -7.95 6.11 0.59
C ASN A 47 -8.46 6.04 -0.86
N GLU A 48 -9.44 6.86 -1.22
CA GLU A 48 -9.89 6.98 -2.62
C GLU A 48 -8.79 7.51 -3.53
N PHE A 49 -8.08 8.54 -3.09
CA PHE A 49 -6.93 9.09 -3.80
C PHE A 49 -5.83 8.04 -4.02
N ARG A 50 -5.53 7.25 -2.99
CA ARG A 50 -4.58 6.14 -3.09
C ARG A 50 -5.03 5.07 -4.07
N CYS A 51 -6.32 4.78 -4.15
CA CYS A 51 -6.87 3.87 -5.17
C CYS A 51 -6.58 4.37 -6.59
N ILE A 52 -6.78 5.66 -6.84
CA ILE A 52 -6.48 6.27 -8.15
C ILE A 52 -4.98 6.18 -8.47
N LEU A 53 -4.11 6.43 -7.48
CA LEU A 53 -2.65 6.36 -7.66
C LEU A 53 -2.12 4.96 -8.02
N ARG A 54 -2.92 3.91 -7.85
CA ARG A 54 -2.56 2.55 -8.27
C ARG A 54 -2.72 2.32 -9.77
N LEU A 55 -3.49 3.14 -10.49
CA LEU A 55 -3.66 3.01 -11.95
C LEU A 55 -2.34 3.20 -12.72
N PRO A 56 -1.51 4.24 -12.44
CA PRO A 56 -0.15 4.30 -12.97
C PRO A 56 0.72 3.09 -12.59
N GLY A 57 0.51 2.54 -11.38
CA GLY A 57 1.19 1.33 -10.92
C GLY A 57 0.85 0.11 -11.78
N LEU A 58 -0.43 -0.08 -12.09
CA LEU A 58 -0.91 -1.13 -12.99
C LEU A 58 -0.31 -0.99 -14.39
N TYR A 59 -0.34 0.22 -14.97
CA TYR A 59 0.29 0.46 -16.27
C TYR A 59 1.79 0.11 -16.26
N LYS A 60 2.51 0.51 -15.20
CA LYS A 60 3.94 0.21 -15.05
C LYS A 60 4.22 -1.29 -14.98
N LEU A 61 3.38 -2.07 -14.28
CA LEU A 61 3.53 -3.52 -14.20
C LEU A 61 3.35 -4.19 -15.56
N LEU A 62 2.39 -3.72 -16.36
CA LEU A 62 2.11 -4.29 -17.69
C LEU A 62 3.21 -3.94 -18.70
N VAL A 63 3.71 -2.70 -18.70
CA VAL A 63 4.73 -2.24 -19.65
C VAL A 63 6.11 -2.82 -19.35
N ASN A 64 6.47 -2.94 -18.07
CA ASN A 64 7.78 -3.44 -17.67
C ASN A 64 7.79 -4.96 -17.42
N PHE A 65 6.80 -5.69 -17.92
CA PHE A 65 6.76 -7.14 -17.80
C PHE A 65 7.90 -7.77 -18.63
N ASP A 66 8.92 -8.30 -17.96
CA ASP A 66 10.00 -9.08 -18.59
C ASP A 66 9.75 -10.58 -18.41
N ARG A 67 9.77 -11.35 -19.50
CA ARG A 67 9.61 -12.82 -19.47
C ARG A 67 10.80 -13.54 -18.85
N ARG A 68 11.96 -12.88 -18.75
CA ARG A 68 13.21 -13.45 -18.19
C ARG A 68 13.31 -13.29 -16.67
N ASP A 69 12.37 -12.58 -16.07
CA ASP A 69 12.29 -12.43 -14.63
C ASP A 69 12.12 -13.78 -13.91
N SER A 70 12.49 -13.80 -12.63
CA SER A 70 12.27 -14.98 -11.78
C SER A 70 10.78 -15.27 -11.62
N LEU A 71 10.45 -16.55 -11.36
CA LEU A 71 9.08 -16.98 -11.04
C LEU A 71 8.47 -16.17 -9.88
N GLU A 72 9.27 -15.82 -8.89
CA GLU A 72 8.85 -15.01 -7.74
C GLU A 72 8.40 -13.59 -8.19
N SER A 73 9.10 -12.98 -9.16
CA SER A 73 8.74 -11.68 -9.75
C SER A 73 7.47 -11.76 -10.60
N HIS A 74 7.33 -12.82 -11.40
CA HIS A 74 6.10 -13.05 -12.18
C HIS A 74 4.88 -13.24 -11.28
N LEU A 75 5.04 -14.00 -10.18
CA LEU A 75 3.96 -14.20 -9.22
C LEU A 75 3.58 -12.90 -8.53
N SER A 76 4.56 -12.11 -8.06
CA SER A 76 4.29 -10.79 -7.46
C SER A 76 3.60 -9.86 -8.46
N THR A 77 4.03 -9.85 -9.72
CA THR A 77 3.41 -9.05 -10.79
C THR A 77 1.96 -9.46 -11.02
N ALA A 78 1.69 -10.76 -11.14
CA ALA A 78 0.34 -11.29 -11.36
C ALA A 78 -0.59 -10.95 -10.19
N ILE A 79 -0.14 -11.15 -8.94
CA ILE A 79 -0.90 -10.79 -7.74
C ILE A 79 -1.22 -9.29 -7.73
N ASN A 80 -0.24 -8.42 -8.00
CA ASN A 80 -0.44 -6.98 -8.00
C ASN A 80 -1.37 -6.50 -9.13
N VAL A 81 -1.31 -7.12 -10.31
CA VAL A 81 -2.27 -6.86 -11.40
C VAL A 81 -3.69 -7.21 -10.95
N CYS A 82 -3.89 -8.41 -10.41
CA CYS A 82 -5.21 -8.81 -9.90
C CYS A 82 -5.70 -7.90 -8.77
N TYR A 83 -4.81 -7.51 -7.85
CA TYR A 83 -5.10 -6.56 -6.77
C TYR A 83 -5.60 -5.21 -7.32
N TYR A 84 -4.82 -4.57 -8.20
CA TYR A 84 -5.17 -3.26 -8.74
C TYR A 84 -6.44 -3.29 -9.60
N LEU A 85 -6.66 -4.35 -10.37
CA LEU A 85 -7.89 -4.50 -11.15
C LEU A 85 -9.12 -4.66 -10.27
N THR A 86 -9.06 -5.57 -9.29
CA THR A 86 -10.21 -5.85 -8.42
C THR A 86 -10.54 -4.66 -7.51
N GLU A 87 -9.51 -3.99 -6.96
CA GLU A 87 -9.71 -2.77 -6.18
C GLU A 87 -10.24 -1.61 -7.04
N GLY A 88 -9.66 -1.41 -8.22
CA GLY A 88 -10.10 -0.38 -9.16
C GLY A 88 -11.56 -0.57 -9.59
N LEU A 89 -11.96 -1.80 -9.90
CA LEU A 89 -13.36 -2.11 -10.26
C LEU A 89 -14.32 -1.90 -9.08
N ALA A 90 -13.94 -2.29 -7.86
CA ALA A 90 -14.72 -2.00 -6.67
C ALA A 90 -14.90 -0.48 -6.46
N PHE A 91 -13.82 0.29 -6.61
CA PHE A 91 -13.86 1.75 -6.53
C PHE A 91 -14.76 2.38 -7.60
N LEU A 92 -14.65 1.96 -8.87
CA LEU A 92 -15.50 2.49 -9.95
C LEU A 92 -16.97 2.12 -9.77
N GLY A 93 -17.25 0.94 -9.22
CA GLY A 93 -18.61 0.54 -8.82
C GLY A 93 -19.17 1.42 -7.71
N ASN A 94 -18.36 1.67 -6.67
CA ASN A 94 -18.73 2.57 -5.57
C ASN A 94 -19.08 3.99 -6.04
N LYS A 95 -18.34 4.49 -7.04
CA LYS A 95 -18.58 5.80 -7.67
C LYS A 95 -19.71 5.80 -8.71
N GLN A 96 -20.40 4.67 -8.91
CA GLN A 96 -21.47 4.50 -9.89
C GLN A 96 -21.04 4.81 -11.33
N ILE A 97 -19.74 4.69 -11.62
CA ILE A 97 -19.19 4.85 -12.97
C ILE A 97 -19.41 3.55 -13.75
N VAL A 98 -19.18 2.40 -13.10
CA VAL A 98 -19.48 1.08 -13.64
C VAL A 98 -20.72 0.54 -12.93
N PRO A 99 -21.82 0.26 -13.64
CA PRO A 99 -23.04 -0.24 -13.01
C PRO A 99 -22.79 -1.64 -12.44
N MET A 100 -22.91 -1.76 -11.11
CA MET A 100 -22.63 -2.98 -10.39
C MET A 100 -23.49 -3.04 -9.12
N SER A 101 -23.93 -4.24 -8.75
CA SER A 101 -24.65 -4.43 -7.49
C SER A 101 -23.70 -4.29 -6.29
N LYS A 102 -24.23 -3.81 -5.15
CA LYS A 102 -23.44 -3.63 -3.93
C LYS A 102 -22.74 -4.93 -3.48
N THR A 103 -23.42 -6.07 -3.64
CA THR A 103 -22.82 -7.39 -3.34
C THR A 103 -21.57 -7.68 -4.16
N ARG A 104 -21.56 -7.33 -5.46
CA ARG A 104 -20.38 -7.55 -6.33
C ARG A 104 -19.26 -6.56 -6.00
N GLU A 105 -19.60 -5.31 -5.69
CA GLU A 105 -18.64 -4.31 -5.19
C GLU A 105 -17.92 -4.81 -3.94
N ASP A 106 -18.68 -5.29 -2.95
CA ASP A 106 -18.13 -5.79 -1.69
C ASP A 106 -17.29 -7.06 -1.89
N GLN A 107 -17.70 -7.94 -2.81
CA GLN A 107 -16.91 -9.11 -3.20
C GLN A 107 -15.57 -8.72 -3.85
N LEU A 108 -15.58 -7.77 -4.79
CA LEU A 108 -14.34 -7.29 -5.42
C LEU A 108 -13.41 -6.62 -4.42
N SER A 109 -13.96 -5.82 -3.49
CA SER A 109 -13.21 -5.20 -2.40
C SER A 109 -12.58 -6.25 -1.48
N LEU A 110 -13.32 -7.32 -1.14
CA LEU A 110 -12.79 -8.40 -0.32
C LEU A 110 -11.70 -9.21 -1.06
N ILE A 111 -11.91 -9.49 -2.35
CA ILE A 111 -10.95 -10.18 -3.20
C ILE A 111 -9.66 -9.36 -3.33
N SER A 112 -9.75 -8.04 -3.51
CA SER A 112 -8.57 -7.18 -3.56
C SER A 112 -7.77 -7.23 -2.26
N CYS A 113 -8.44 -7.20 -1.11
CA CYS A 113 -7.77 -7.35 0.20
C CYS A 113 -7.07 -8.72 0.35
N ARG A 114 -7.60 -9.78 -0.25
CA ARG A 114 -6.93 -11.10 -0.27
C ARG A 114 -5.69 -11.10 -1.16
N PHE A 115 -5.73 -10.46 -2.32
CA PHE A 115 -4.52 -10.29 -3.14
C PHE A 115 -3.47 -9.45 -2.44
N TRP A 116 -3.87 -8.40 -1.72
CA TRP A 116 -2.95 -7.62 -0.89
C TRP A 116 -2.30 -8.47 0.21
N LEU A 117 -3.05 -9.36 0.86
CA LEU A 117 -2.50 -10.33 1.81
C LEU A 117 -1.49 -11.28 1.13
N LEU A 118 -1.82 -11.84 -0.03
CA LEU A 118 -0.91 -12.73 -0.78
C LEU A 118 0.39 -12.03 -1.17
N ASP A 119 0.31 -10.79 -1.66
CA ASP A 119 1.48 -9.97 -1.98
C ASP A 119 2.35 -9.70 -0.75
N THR A 120 1.71 -9.40 0.39
CA THR A 120 2.42 -9.17 1.65
C THR A 120 3.15 -10.44 2.11
N LEU A 121 2.51 -11.61 2.03
CA LEU A 121 3.14 -12.89 2.38
C LEU A 121 4.33 -13.22 1.47
N LEU A 122 4.17 -13.02 0.15
CA LEU A 122 5.26 -13.21 -0.81
C LEU A 122 6.42 -12.24 -0.54
N THR A 123 6.12 -10.98 -0.24
CA THR A 123 7.12 -9.96 0.11
C THR A 123 7.86 -10.32 1.38
N VAL A 124 7.17 -10.79 2.43
CA VAL A 124 7.80 -11.29 3.66
C VAL A 124 8.75 -12.44 3.36
N TYR A 125 8.34 -13.40 2.54
CA TYR A 125 9.18 -14.52 2.14
C TYR A 125 10.44 -14.07 1.38
N GLN A 126 10.30 -13.19 0.39
CA GLN A 126 11.41 -12.64 -0.39
C GLN A 126 12.39 -11.86 0.49
N LEU A 127 11.88 -11.00 1.38
CA LEU A 127 12.69 -10.21 2.31
C LEU A 127 13.39 -11.10 3.33
N TYR A 128 12.72 -12.14 3.85
CA TYR A 128 13.35 -13.10 4.76
C TYR A 128 14.55 -13.80 4.09
N LYS A 129 14.37 -14.28 2.85
CA LYS A 129 15.45 -14.88 2.06
C LYS A 129 16.59 -13.89 1.83
N LYS A 130 16.27 -12.62 1.56
CA LYS A 130 17.27 -11.56 1.34
C LYS A 130 18.06 -11.24 2.61
N VAL A 131 17.37 -10.94 3.72
CA VAL A 131 17.95 -10.63 5.03
C VAL A 131 18.87 -11.74 5.52
N ARG A 132 18.48 -13.01 5.33
CA ARG A 132 19.31 -14.17 5.69
C ARG A 132 20.67 -14.19 4.99
N ASN A 133 20.78 -13.59 3.81
CA ASN A 133 22.00 -13.62 3.00
C ASN A 133 22.79 -12.30 3.09
N THR A 134 22.12 -11.15 3.19
CA THR A 134 22.77 -9.83 3.13
C THR A 134 22.97 -9.18 4.49
N HIS A 135 22.15 -9.50 5.50
CA HIS A 135 22.11 -8.83 6.80
C HIS A 135 22.04 -7.29 6.70
N ASP A 136 21.42 -6.77 5.63
CA ASP A 136 21.25 -5.33 5.45
C ASP A 136 20.17 -4.78 6.40
N ARG A 137 20.50 -3.71 7.12
CA ARG A 137 19.62 -3.12 8.13
C ARG A 137 18.33 -2.56 7.55
N GLN A 138 18.33 -2.09 6.30
CA GLN A 138 17.10 -1.61 5.66
C GLN A 138 16.20 -2.78 5.27
N ASP A 139 16.77 -3.87 4.75
CA ASP A 139 16.02 -5.09 4.45
C ASP A 139 15.38 -5.71 5.71
N GLU A 140 16.07 -5.67 6.85
CA GLU A 140 15.52 -6.10 8.15
C GLU A 140 14.31 -5.25 8.59
N LEU A 141 14.41 -3.93 8.44
CA LEU A 141 13.32 -3.01 8.76
C LEU A 141 12.13 -3.19 7.82
N ASP A 142 12.39 -3.41 6.53
CA ASP A 142 11.35 -3.68 5.54
C ASP A 142 10.65 -5.02 5.87
N LEU A 143 11.40 -6.05 6.29
CA LEU A 143 10.83 -7.32 6.74
C LEU A 143 9.93 -7.12 7.97
N ALA A 144 10.45 -6.43 9.00
CA ALA A 144 9.68 -6.13 10.21
C ALA A 144 8.39 -5.35 9.91
N ALA A 145 8.46 -4.35 9.02
CA ALA A 145 7.31 -3.56 8.60
C ALA A 145 6.22 -4.40 7.91
N ASN A 146 6.62 -5.32 7.03
CA ASN A 146 5.68 -6.21 6.34
C ASN A 146 5.08 -7.24 7.29
N VAL A 147 5.87 -7.82 8.20
CA VAL A 147 5.36 -8.73 9.24
C VAL A 147 4.37 -8.02 10.16
N ALA A 148 4.68 -6.79 10.61
CA ALA A 148 3.76 -5.98 11.41
C ALA A 148 2.47 -5.61 10.66
N SER A 149 2.50 -5.61 9.33
CA SER A 149 1.31 -5.36 8.50
C SER A 149 0.42 -6.59 8.34
N LEU A 150 0.90 -7.81 8.63
CA LEU A 150 0.12 -9.03 8.43
C LEU A 150 -1.22 -9.06 9.19
N PRO A 151 -1.32 -8.68 10.47
CA PRO A 151 -2.62 -8.64 11.15
C PRO A 151 -3.61 -7.68 10.48
N LEU A 152 -3.10 -6.59 9.91
CA LEU A 152 -3.92 -5.66 9.13
C LEU A 152 -4.39 -6.30 7.83
N CYS A 153 -3.50 -6.93 7.06
CA CYS A 153 -3.86 -7.61 5.82
C CYS A 153 -4.92 -8.70 6.07
N ILE A 154 -4.74 -9.50 7.14
CA ILE A 154 -5.70 -10.54 7.50
C ILE A 154 -7.05 -9.91 7.91
N HIS A 155 -7.04 -8.85 8.73
CA HIS A 155 -8.25 -8.13 9.14
C HIS A 155 -9.08 -7.67 7.94
N TRP A 156 -8.46 -7.19 6.87
CA TRP A 156 -9.19 -6.68 5.70
C TRP A 156 -9.55 -7.82 4.71
N SER A 157 -8.88 -8.97 4.78
CA SER A 157 -9.11 -10.12 3.89
C SER A 157 -10.33 -11.00 4.27
N ILE A 158 -10.92 -10.76 5.45
CA ILE A 158 -12.05 -11.50 6.02
C ILE A 158 -13.26 -10.57 6.10
N GLY A 159 -14.44 -11.01 5.65
CA GLY A 159 -15.64 -10.16 5.57
C GLY A 159 -16.11 -9.59 6.92
N SER A 160 -15.94 -10.32 8.02
CA SER A 160 -16.22 -9.85 9.38
C SER A 160 -15.06 -9.09 10.03
N GLY A 161 -13.89 -9.09 9.38
CA GLY A 161 -12.62 -8.69 9.93
C GLY A 161 -12.13 -9.54 11.11
N LEU A 162 -10.97 -9.15 11.64
CA LEU A 162 -10.34 -9.75 12.84
C LEU A 162 -10.72 -9.06 14.16
N GLY A 163 -11.66 -8.11 14.15
CA GLY A 163 -12.04 -7.36 15.36
C GLY A 163 -10.98 -6.37 15.86
N LEU A 164 -10.04 -5.94 15.01
CA LEU A 164 -9.06 -4.90 15.36
C LEU A 164 -9.76 -3.55 15.55
N SER A 165 -9.43 -2.87 16.64
CA SER A 165 -9.84 -1.49 16.87
C SER A 165 -9.19 -0.53 15.88
N LYS A 166 -9.79 0.66 15.71
CA LYS A 166 -9.26 1.73 14.84
C LYS A 166 -7.83 2.12 15.23
N GLN A 167 -7.54 2.15 16.54
CA GLN A 167 -6.22 2.46 17.07
C GLN A 167 -5.21 1.37 16.73
N GLN A 168 -5.55 0.09 16.89
CA GLN A 168 -4.67 -1.02 16.49
C GLN A 168 -4.35 -0.97 14.99
N ILE A 169 -5.36 -0.73 14.15
CA ILE A 169 -5.19 -0.53 12.71
C ILE A 169 -4.24 0.64 12.43
N GLY A 170 -4.42 1.76 13.14
CA GLY A 170 -3.58 2.94 13.03
C GLY A 170 -2.12 2.67 13.43
N ILE A 171 -1.88 1.97 14.53
CA ILE A 171 -0.52 1.68 15.05
C ILE A 171 0.24 0.78 14.07
N LEU A 172 -0.38 -0.34 13.67
CA LEU A 172 0.24 -1.30 12.74
C LEU A 172 0.53 -0.64 11.38
N GLY A 173 -0.44 0.11 10.86
CA GLY A 173 -0.28 0.87 9.63
C GLY A 173 0.81 1.94 9.74
N LEU A 174 0.85 2.68 10.84
CA LEU A 174 1.81 3.77 11.06
C LEU A 174 3.24 3.25 11.00
N PHE A 175 3.56 2.18 11.72
CA PHE A 175 4.89 1.58 11.72
C PHE A 175 5.36 1.24 10.29
N SER A 176 4.52 0.54 9.54
CA SER A 176 4.81 0.16 8.16
C SER A 176 5.01 1.38 7.26
N THR A 177 4.15 2.41 7.37
CA THR A 177 4.29 3.64 6.57
C THR A 177 5.52 4.46 6.93
N VAL A 178 5.93 4.52 8.21
CA VAL A 178 7.13 5.25 8.63
C VAL A 178 8.38 4.64 8.03
N VAL A 179 8.49 3.29 8.04
CA VAL A 179 9.63 2.60 7.41
C VAL A 179 9.68 2.89 5.91
N GLN A 180 8.54 2.82 5.22
CA GLN A 180 8.46 3.06 3.77
C GLN A 180 8.77 4.52 3.40
N VAL A 181 8.27 5.50 4.17
CA VAL A 181 8.58 6.92 3.98
C VAL A 181 10.06 7.21 4.25
N ARG A 182 10.65 6.60 5.29
CA ARG A 182 12.09 6.72 5.56
C ARG A 182 12.93 6.19 4.41
N LYS A 183 12.57 5.03 3.83
CA LYS A 183 13.25 4.46 2.66
C LYS A 183 13.16 5.40 1.45
N LEU A 184 11.97 5.98 1.21
CA LEU A 184 11.76 6.97 0.16
C LEU A 184 12.66 8.21 0.36
N LEU A 185 12.68 8.77 1.57
CA LEU A 185 13.48 9.96 1.89
C LEU A 185 14.99 9.71 1.68
N ARG A 186 15.48 8.53 2.04
CA ARG A 186 16.88 8.13 1.79
C ARG A 186 17.18 8.10 0.29
N ALA A 187 16.37 7.39 -0.48
CA ALA A 187 16.55 7.29 -1.94
C ALA A 187 16.52 8.65 -2.65
N LEU A 188 15.76 9.62 -2.12
CA LEU A 188 15.73 10.99 -2.64
C LEU A 188 16.97 11.79 -2.28
N ASN A 189 17.53 11.59 -1.08
CA ASN A 189 18.78 12.23 -0.69
C ASN A 189 19.97 11.70 -1.50
N ASP A 190 20.01 10.39 -1.77
CA ASP A 190 21.09 9.77 -2.52
C ASP A 190 21.11 10.23 -3.99
N LYS A 191 19.94 10.54 -4.59
CA LYS A 191 19.84 11.10 -5.94
C LYS A 191 20.24 12.57 -6.07
N LYS A 192 20.38 13.30 -4.95
CA LYS A 192 20.79 14.71 -4.94
C LYS A 192 22.31 14.89 -4.87
N GLN A 193 23.05 13.82 -4.60
CA GLN A 193 24.51 13.76 -4.64
C GLN A 193 24.96 13.38 -6.05
#